data_AF-A0A5B0G830-F1
#
_entry.id   AF-A0A5B0G830-F1
#
_cell.length_a   1.000
_cell.length_b   1.000
_cell.length_c   1.000
_cell.angle_alpha   90.00
_cell.angle_beta   90.00
_cell.angle_gamma   90.00
#
_symmetry.space_group_name_H-M   'P 1'
#
loop_
_entity.id
_entity.type
_entity.pdbx_description
1 polymer ?
#
loop_
_entity_poly.entity_id
_entity_poly.type
_entity_poly.pdbx_seq_one_letter_code
_entity_poly.pdbx_strand_id
1 'polypeptide(L)' 'VSIHYTPTYSSWLNQVENWFARIQRDVITRGVFTSTRDLDKKLMRYIRQYNKQAAPLKWKYSDPARRIRCNSSGSMD' A
#
# COMPACT_ATOMS: atom_id res chain seq x y z
N VAL A 1 11.85 9.32 16.32
CA VAL A 1 10.89 8.87 15.29
C VAL A 1 11.55 9.08 13.94
N SER A 2 11.60 8.06 13.07
CA SER A 2 12.14 8.18 11.70
C SER A 2 10.97 8.14 10.73
N ILE A 3 10.89 9.12 9.82
CA ILE A 3 9.83 9.22 8.81
C ILE A 3 10.43 8.87 7.46
N HIS A 4 9.81 7.93 6.76
CA HIS A 4 10.20 7.53 5.41
C HIS A 4 9.16 8.04 4.41
N TYR A 5 9.61 8.82 3.43
CA TYR A 5 8.75 9.34 2.37
C TYR A 5 8.89 8.51 1.10
N THR A 6 7.78 8.26 0.41
CA THR A 6 7.82 7.74 -0.95
C THR A 6 8.29 8.83 -1.91
N PRO A 7 9.03 8.49 -2.98
CA PRO A 7 9.39 9.47 -4.00
C PRO A 7 8.15 10.10 -4.65
N THR A 8 8.29 11.31 -5.19
CA THR A 8 7.21 12.00 -5.89
C THR A 8 6.66 11.11 -7.01
N TYR A 9 5.33 11.09 -7.16
CA TYR A 9 4.61 10.25 -8.13
C TYR A 9 4.78 8.73 -7.95
N SER A 10 5.35 8.26 -6.84
CA SER A 10 5.52 6.83 -6.54
C SER A 10 4.44 6.29 -5.61
N SER A 11 3.20 6.70 -5.86
CA SER A 11 2.02 6.34 -5.06
C SER A 11 1.78 4.81 -5.07
N TRP A 12 2.15 4.15 -6.18
CA TRP A 12 2.15 2.69 -6.33
C TRP A 12 3.01 1.95 -5.28
N LEU A 13 4.02 2.60 -4.70
CA LEU A 13 4.86 2.03 -3.65
C LEU A 13 4.23 2.19 -2.24
N ASN A 14 3.24 3.08 -2.09
CA ASN A 14 2.58 3.34 -0.82
C ASN A 14 1.66 2.18 -0.42
N GLN A 15 1.92 1.57 0.73
CA GLN A 15 1.13 0.42 1.21
C GLN A 15 -0.31 0.81 1.55
N VAL A 16 -0.53 2.05 2.04
CA VAL A 16 -1.86 2.55 2.42
C VAL A 16 -2.77 2.65 1.19
N GLU A 17 -2.28 3.22 0.09
CA GLU A 17 -3.03 3.33 -1.17
C GLU A 17 -3.38 1.95 -1.75
N ASN A 18 -2.43 1.03 -1.76
CA ASN A 18 -2.66 -0.34 -2.23
C ASN A 18 -3.71 -1.07 -1.38
N TRP A 19 -3.74 -0.81 -0.08
CA TRP A 19 -4.75 -1.37 0.82
C TRP A 19 -6.14 -0.79 0.55
N PHE A 20 -6.25 0.54 0.32
CA PHE A 20 -7.53 1.15 -0.09
C PHE A 20 -8.04 0.62 -1.43
N ALA A 21 -7.15 0.42 -2.41
CA ALA A 21 -7.51 -0.21 -3.68
C ALA A 21 -8.06 -1.64 -3.51
N ARG A 22 -7.65 -2.35 -2.45
CA ARG A 22 -8.23 -3.66 -2.10
C ARG A 22 -9.64 -3.50 -1.52
N ILE A 23 -9.85 -2.60 -0.57
CA ILE A 23 -11.19 -2.31 -0.01
C ILE A 23 -12.16 -1.91 -1.12
N GLN A 24 -11.71 -1.06 -2.05
CA GLN A 24 -12.55 -0.63 -3.17
C GLN A 24 -13.00 -1.82 -4.02
N ARG A 25 -12.11 -2.76 -4.33
CA ARG A 25 -12.45 -3.95 -5.13
C ARG A 25 -13.35 -4.92 -4.38
N ASP A 26 -13.05 -5.19 -3.11
CA ASP A 26 -13.66 -6.27 -2.36
C ASP A 26 -14.99 -5.87 -1.72
N VAL A 27 -15.11 -4.60 -1.27
CA VAL A 27 -16.29 -4.11 -0.55
C VAL A 27 -17.11 -3.15 -1.39
N ILE A 28 -16.49 -2.12 -1.98
CA ILE A 28 -17.24 -1.02 -2.60
C ILE A 28 -17.80 -1.39 -3.97
N THR A 29 -16.95 -1.88 -4.88
CA THR A 29 -17.31 -2.11 -6.30
C THR A 29 -18.39 -3.19 -6.46
N ARG A 30 -18.45 -4.15 -5.53
CA ARG A 30 -19.39 -5.28 -5.56
C ARG A 30 -20.45 -5.20 -4.46
N GLY A 31 -20.44 -4.14 -3.65
CA GLY A 31 -21.29 -4.02 -2.49
C GLY A 31 -22.64 -3.42 -2.83
N VAL A 32 -23.71 -4.05 -2.34
CA VAL A 32 -25.03 -3.42 -2.26
C VAL A 32 -25.17 -2.83 -0.86
N PHE A 33 -25.55 -1.56 -0.74
CA PHE A 33 -25.67 -0.86 0.53
C PHE A 33 -27.04 -0.22 0.65
N THR A 34 -27.75 -0.51 1.74
CA THR A 34 -29.10 0.03 1.97
C THR A 34 -29.08 1.35 2.75
N SER A 35 -27.95 1.68 3.37
CA SER A 35 -27.70 2.94 4.09
C SER A 35 -26.21 3.17 4.30
N THR A 36 -25.84 4.38 4.69
CA THR A 36 -24.48 4.72 5.12
C THR A 36 -24.03 3.89 6.33
N ARG A 37 -24.95 3.59 7.25
CA ARG A 37 -24.68 2.73 8.42
C ARG A 37 -24.40 1.27 8.04
N ASP A 38 -25.03 0.78 6.98
CA ASP A 38 -24.75 -0.55 6.43
C ASP A 38 -23.37 -0.61 5.77
N LEU A 39 -22.99 0.44 5.02
CA LEU A 39 -21.64 0.60 4.47
C LEU A 39 -20.57 0.60 5.57
N ASP A 40 -20.75 1.41 6.62
CA ASP A 40 -19.83 1.47 7.77
C ASP A 40 -19.63 0.08 8.40
N LYS A 41 -20.73 -0.62 8.71
CA LYS A 41 -20.67 -1.98 9.26
C LYS A 41 -19.90 -2.95 8.38
N LYS A 42 -20.12 -2.91 7.06
CA LYS A 42 -19.44 -3.78 6.09
C LYS A 42 -17.95 -3.48 5.99
N LEU A 43 -17.57 -2.19 5.96
CA LEU A 43 -16.17 -1.76 5.98
C LEU A 43 -15.48 -2.22 7.27
N MET A 44 -16.07 -1.96 8.43
CA MET A 44 -15.50 -2.35 9.72
C MET A 44 -15.35 -3.88 9.85
N ARG A 45 -16.32 -4.66 9.33
CA ARG A 45 -16.22 -6.12 9.29
C ARG A 45 -15.04 -6.57 8.42
N TYR A 46 -14.88 -5.97 7.24
CA TYR A 46 -13.77 -6.28 6.35
C TYR A 46 -12.41 -5.94 6.98
N ILE A 47 -12.28 -4.76 7.59
CA ILE A 47 -11.04 -4.33 8.28
C ILE A 47 -10.67 -5.31 9.39
N ARG A 48 -11.62 -5.68 10.26
CA ARG A 48 -11.38 -6.66 11.34
C ARG A 48 -10.93 -8.01 10.81
N GLN A 49 -11.53 -8.47 9.70
CA GLN A 49 -11.15 -9.74 9.10
C GLN A 49 -9.76 -9.67 8.45
N TYR A 50 -9.46 -8.60 7.72
CA TYR A 50 -8.14 -8.37 7.12
C TYR A 50 -7.05 -8.34 8.19
N ASN A 51 -7.28 -7.63 9.30
CA ASN A 51 -6.30 -7.48 10.38
C ASN A 51 -5.89 -8.80 11.05
N LYS A 52 -6.73 -9.84 11.02
CA LYS A 52 -6.37 -11.17 11.56
C LYS A 52 -5.21 -11.84 10.81
N GLN A 53 -5.00 -11.48 9.54
CA GLN A 53 -3.99 -12.10 8.66
C GLN A 53 -3.21 -11.02 7.90
N ALA A 54 -3.17 -9.79 8.42
CA ALA A 54 -2.53 -8.68 7.74
C ALA A 54 -1.03 -8.95 7.61
N ALA A 55 -0.57 -8.97 6.37
CA ALA A 55 0.84 -9.12 6.03
C ALA A 55 1.30 -7.90 5.22
N PRO A 56 2.51 -7.38 5.47
CA PRO A 56 3.10 -6.35 4.62
C PRO A 56 3.22 -6.83 3.17
N LEU A 57 3.02 -5.91 2.22
CA LEU A 57 3.26 -6.19 0.82
C LEU A 57 4.76 -6.42 0.60
N LYS A 58 5.12 -7.64 0.17
CA LYS A 58 6.50 -7.98 -0.17
C LYS A 58 6.79 -7.57 -1.61
N TRP A 59 7.28 -6.35 -1.78
CA TRP A 59 7.79 -5.89 -3.07
C TRP A 59 9.04 -6.69 -3.45
N LYS A 60 9.01 -7.31 -4.64
CA LYS A 60 10.20 -7.92 -5.23
C LYS A 60 10.66 -7.03 -6.37
N TYR A 61 11.92 -6.62 -6.30
CA TYR A 61 12.57 -5.99 -7.44
C TYR A 61 13.01 -7.09 -8.40
N SER A 62 12.56 -7.01 -9.66
CA SER A 62 12.69 -8.11 -10.61
C SER A 62 14.13 -8.40 -11.03
N ASP A 63 15.00 -7.39 -11.05
CA ASP A 63 16.39 -7.54 -11.52
C ASP A 63 17.37 -6.72 -10.66
N PRO A 64 17.93 -7.30 -9.58
CA PRO A 64 18.90 -6.62 -8.72
C PRO A 64 20.12 -6.04 -9.44
N ALA A 65 20.48 -6.55 -10.63
CA ALA A 65 21.63 -6.06 -11.40
C ALA A 65 21.40 -4.65 -11.97
N ARG A 66 20.14 -4.23 -12.14
CA ARG A 66 19.76 -2.88 -12.62
C ARG A 66 19.57 -1.86 -11.51
N ARG A 67 19.92 -2.20 -10.26
CA ARG A 67 19.81 -1.24 -9.16
C ARG A 67 20.74 -0.05 -9.43
N ILE A 68 20.16 1.14 -9.47
CA ILE A 68 20.94 2.39 -9.56
C ILE A 68 21.87 2.42 -8.35
N ARG A 69 23.18 2.35 -8.59
CA ARG A 69 24.21 2.52 -7.56
C ARG A 69 24.63 3.98 -7.60
N CYS A 70 24.55 4.67 -6.48
CA CYS A 70 25.27 5.94 -6.36
C CYS A 70 26.76 5.60 -6.48
N ASN A 71 27.41 6.10 -7.53
CA ASN A 71 28.85 6.05 -7.64
C ASN A 71 29.40 6.98 -6.54
N SER A 72 30.00 6.40 -5.50
CA SER A 72 30.78 7.15 -4.50
C SER A 72 32.13 7.62 -5.06
N SER A 73 32.21 7.88 -6.37
CA SER A 73 33.33 8.53 -7.03
C SER A 73 33.15 10.04 -7.01
N GLY A 74 32.87 10.58 -5.82
CA GLY A 74 33.19 11.95 -5.44
C GLY A 74 34.38 11.86 -4.50
N SER A 75 35.53 11.48 -5.07
CA SER A 75 36.82 11.64 -4.41
C SER A 75 37.05 13.12 -4.15
N MET A 76 37.58 13.40 -2.97
CA MET A 76 38.20 14.64 -2.48
C MET A 76 38.44 15.72 -3.54
N ASP A 77 37.79 16.87 -3.35
CA ASP A 77 38.40 18.20 -3.21
C ASP A 77 37.51 19.05 -2.27
#